data_AF-A0A0F5I5T7-F1
#
_entry.id   AF-A0A0F5I5T7-F1
#
_cell.length_a   1.000
_cell.length_b   1.000
_cell.length_c   1.000
_cell.angle_alpha   90.00
_cell.angle_beta   90.00
_cell.angle_gamma   90.00
#
_symmetry.space_group_name_H-M   'P 1'
#
loop_
_entity.id
_entity.type
_entity.pdbx_description
1 polymer ?
#
loop_
_entity_poly.entity_id
_entity_poly.type
_entity_poly.pdbx_seq_one_letter_code
_entity_poly.pdbx_strand_id
1 'polypeptide(L)' 'MWVCKDHLKEVLAQLDTPHISKAPYRIQCSFCSSEASAKLYYTHHPFLYRRKSKALYYLANIEEKQSS' A
#
# COMPACT_ATOMS: atom_id res chain seq x y z
N MET A 1 3.21 1.40 -0.20
CA MET A 1 4.54 1.63 -0.78
C MET A 1 5.42 0.40 -0.57
N TRP A 2 6.26 0.04 -1.54
CA TRP A 2 7.17 -1.11 -1.42
C TRP A 2 8.61 -0.59 -1.23
N VAL A 3 9.33 -1.12 -0.25
CA VAL A 3 10.66 -0.61 0.13
C VAL A 3 11.68 -1.73 0.32
N CYS A 4 12.92 -1.46 -0.09
CA CYS A 4 14.07 -2.30 0.23
C CYS A 4 14.51 -2.07 1.69
N LYS A 5 15.49 -2.86 2.14
CA LYS A 5 15.96 -2.85 3.54
C LYS A 5 16.58 -1.50 3.95
N ASP A 6 17.25 -0.82 3.02
CA ASP A 6 17.94 0.44 3.30
C ASP A 6 16.93 1.58 3.47
N HIS A 7 16.06 1.78 2.48
CA HIS A 7 14.98 2.77 2.57
C HIS A 7 13.95 2.45 3.65
N LEU A 8 13.77 1.18 4.04
CA LEU A 8 12.91 0.85 5.18
C LEU A 8 13.42 1.49 6.48
N LYS A 9 14.73 1.51 6.72
CA LYS A 9 15.31 2.13 7.93
C LYS A 9 15.10 3.64 7.94
N GLU A 10 15.36 4.28 6.81
CA GLU A 10 15.17 5.73 6.65
C GLU A 10 13.72 6.12 6.86
N VAL A 11 12.79 5.38 6.26
CA VAL A 11 11.37 5.64 6.39
C VAL A 11 10.89 5.36 7.81
N LEU A 12 11.34 4.29 8.46
CA LEU A 12 10.99 4.03 9.87
C LEU A 12 11.46 5.13 10.83
N ALA A 13 12.56 5.81 10.53
CA ALA A 13 13.05 6.93 11.34
C ALA A 13 12.21 8.21 11.19
N GLN A 14 11.48 8.34 10.08
CA GLN A 14 10.68 9.53 9.77
C GLN A 14 9.18 9.38 10.07
N LEU A 15 8.71 8.15 10.28
CA LEU A 15 7.29 7.85 10.44
C LEU A 15 6.94 7.44 11.86
N ASP A 16 5.95 8.12 12.44
CA ASP A 16 5.51 7.85 13.83
C ASP A 16 4.90 6.45 14.00
N THR A 17 3.98 6.04 13.12
CA THR A 17 3.29 4.73 13.23
C THR A 17 3.06 4.04 11.88
N PRO A 18 4.12 3.59 11.18
CA PRO A 18 3.99 2.84 9.94
C PRO A 18 3.55 1.40 10.20
N HIS A 19 2.69 0.86 9.34
CA HIS A 19 2.40 -0.57 9.32
C HIS A 19 3.20 -1.25 8.22
N ILE A 20 3.67 -2.46 8.54
CA ILE A 20 4.59 -3.22 7.68
C ILE A 20 4.03 -4.61 7.42
N SER A 21 4.04 -5.02 6.15
CA SER A 21 3.85 -6.42 5.76
C SER A 21 5.05 -6.91 4.91
N LYS A 22 5.31 -8.21 4.88
CA LYS A 22 6.35 -8.77 4.00
C LYS A 22 5.97 -8.61 2.53
N ALA A 23 6.98 -8.45 1.66
CA ALA A 23 6.79 -8.40 0.22
C ALA A 23 6.47 -9.80 -0.36
N PRO A 24 5.36 -9.98 -1.10
CA PRO A 24 4.99 -11.26 -1.69
C PRO A 24 5.70 -11.46 -3.04
N TYR A 25 7.02 -11.64 -3.03
CA TYR A 25 7.90 -11.91 -4.19
C TYR A 25 8.29 -10.70 -5.07
N ARG A 26 9.56 -10.69 -5.52
CA ARG A 26 10.20 -9.88 -6.61
C ARG A 26 9.51 -8.57 -7.00
N ILE A 27 9.21 -7.73 -6.01
CA ILE A 27 8.70 -6.37 -6.23
C ILE A 27 9.86 -5.40 -6.13
N GLN A 28 9.83 -4.33 -6.91
CA GLN A 28 10.83 -3.28 -6.85
C GLN A 28 10.52 -2.25 -5.76
N CYS A 29 11.57 -1.76 -5.13
CA CYS A 29 11.54 -0.64 -4.21
C CYS A 29 11.12 0.63 -4.95
N SER A 30 10.17 1.37 -4.36
CA SER A 30 9.66 2.62 -4.92
C SER A 30 10.69 3.76 -4.98
N PHE A 31 11.85 3.63 -4.31
CA PHE A 31 12.86 4.68 -4.22
C PHE A 31 14.10 4.44 -5.08
N CYS A 32 14.51 3.19 -5.28
CA CYS A 32 15.77 2.87 -5.96
C CYS A 32 15.71 1.66 -6.90
N SER A 33 14.51 1.14 -7.18
CA SER A 33 14.29 -0.01 -8.08
C SER A 33 14.99 -1.33 -7.69
N SER A 34 15.70 -1.38 -6.56
CA SER A 34 16.21 -2.61 -5.94
C SER A 34 15.08 -3.51 -5.47
N GLU A 35 15.37 -4.76 -5.10
CA GLU A 35 14.34 -5.67 -4.59
C GLU A 35 13.76 -5.17 -3.25
N ALA A 36 12.44 -5.06 -3.21
CA ALA A 36 11.69 -4.67 -2.02
C ALA A 36 11.58 -5.83 -1.04
N SER A 37 11.83 -5.52 0.24
CA SER A 37 11.70 -6.46 1.36
C SER A 37 10.36 -6.32 2.10
N ALA A 38 9.71 -5.16 1.99
CA ALA A 38 8.52 -4.84 2.79
C ALA A 38 7.51 -3.94 2.06
N LYS A 39 6.23 -4.11 2.40
CA LYS A 39 5.17 -3.14 2.15
C LYS A 39 5.08 -2.20 3.35
N LEU A 40 5.23 -0.92 3.13
CA LEU A 40 4.84 0.14 4.06
C LEU A 40 3.47 0.68 3.69
N TYR A 41 2.59 0.81 4.68
CA TYR A 41 1.29 1.44 4.53
C TYR A 41 0.90 2.16 5.83
N TYR A 42 0.19 3.28 5.68
CA TYR A 42 -0.45 3.95 6.80
C TYR A 42 -1.88 3.42 6.88
N THR A 43 -2.23 2.74 7.98
CA THR A 43 -3.64 2.52 8.33
C THR A 43 -4.17 3.74 9.08
N HIS A 44 -4.01 4.94 8.51
CA HIS A 44 -4.78 6.10 8.94
C HIS A 44 -6.17 6.03 8.28
N HIS A 45 -6.89 4.94 8.53
CA HIS A 45 -8.32 4.91 8.26
C HIS A 45 -9.02 5.44 9.50
N PRO A 46 -9.45 6.71 9.54
CA PRO A 46 -10.48 7.08 10.50
C PRO A 46 -11.61 6.09 10.29
N PHE A 47 -12.08 5.48 11.38
CA PHE A 47 -13.09 4.41 11.41
C PHE A 47 -14.33 4.70 10.52
N LEU A 48 -14.56 5.97 10.21
CA LEU A 48 -15.57 6.52 9.31
C LEU A 48 -15.42 6.13 7.81
N TYR A 49 -14.23 5.75 7.33
CA TYR A 49 -14.04 5.42 5.90
C TYR A 49 -14.40 3.97 5.54
N ARG A 50 -14.64 3.11 6.54
CA ARG A 50 -14.97 1.69 6.32
C ARG A 50 -16.33 1.47 5.64
N ARG A 51 -17.21 2.50 5.62
CA ARG A 51 -18.50 2.45 4.90
C ARG A 51 -18.44 2.97 3.46
N LYS A 52 -17.54 3.91 3.10
CA LYS A 52 -17.47 4.48 1.75
C LYS A 52 -16.61 3.66 0.77
N SER A 53 -15.56 2.96 1.25
CA SER A 53 -14.66 2.23 0.35
C SER A 53 -15.31 0.99 -0.30
N LYS A 54 -16.24 0.31 0.38
CA LYS A 54 -17.00 -0.79 -0.24
C LYS A 54 -17.88 -0.31 -1.40
N ALA A 55 -18.52 0.85 -1.26
CA ALA A 55 -19.36 1.40 -2.32
C ALA A 55 -18.53 1.81 -3.54
N LEU A 56 -17.39 2.48 -3.33
CA LEU A 56 -16.50 2.87 -4.44
C LEU A 56 -15.82 1.68 -5.11
N TYR A 57 -15.44 0.65 -4.36
CA TYR A 57 -14.93 -0.61 -4.94
C TYR A 57 -15.99 -1.32 -5.78
N TYR A 58 -17.25 -1.39 -5.31
CA TYR A 58 -18.33 -2.00 -6.10
C TYR A 58 -18.66 -1.19 -7.37
N LEU A 59 -18.68 0.14 -7.30
CA LEU A 59 -18.96 1.00 -8.47
C LEU A 59 -17.86 0.91 -9.53
N ALA A 60 -16.58 0.92 -9.13
CA ALA A 60 -15.45 0.75 -10.05
C ALA A 60 -15.47 -0.61 -10.77
N ASN A 61 -15.93 -1.67 -10.10
CA ASN A 61 -16.08 -3.00 -10.69
C ASN A 61 -17.37 -3.20 -11.51
N ILE A 62 -18.31 -2.25 -11.48
CA ILE A 62 -19.50 -2.26 -12.35
C ILE A 62 -19.17 -1.61 -13.71
N GLU A 63 -18.35 -0.55 -13.73
CA GLU A 63 -17.92 0.11 -14.97
C GLU A 63 -17.08 -0.81 -15.88
N GLU A 64 -16.26 -1.70 -15.31
CA GLU A 64 -15.49 -2.68 -16.10
C GLU A 64 -16.36 -3.78 -16.73
N LYS A 65 -17.56 -4.06 -16.20
CA LYS A 65 -18.45 -5.12 -16.74
C LYS A 65 -19.41 -4.64 -17.84
N GLN A 66 -19.54 -3.34 -18.07
CA GLN A 66 -20.43 -2.80 -19.11
C GLN A 66 -19.72 -2.42 -20.42
N SER A 67 -18.41 -2.67 -20.52
CA SER A 67 -17.62 -2.38 -21.72
C SER A 67 -16.98 -3.63 -22.35
N SER A 68 -17.67 -4.79 -22.28
CA SER A 68 -17.39 -6.01 -23.06
C SER A 68 -18.64 -6.48 -23.78
#